data_AF-A0A928SSH0-F1
#
_entry.id   AF-A0A928SSH0-F1
#
_cell.length_a   1.000
_cell.length_b   1.000
_cell.length_c   1.000
_cell.angle_alpha   90.00
_cell.angle_beta   90.00
_cell.angle_gamma   90.00
#
_symmetry.space_group_name_H-M   'P 1'
#
loop_
_entity.id
_entity.type
_entity.pdbx_description
1 polymer ?
#
loop_
_entity_poly.entity_id
_entity_poly.type
_entity_poly.pdbx_seq_one_letter_code
_entity_poly.pdbx_strand_id
1 'polypeptide(L)'
;MSQLKDDHQWVIEEQRALDITSAEEFDRIAFAMRALRLLRPPMTVAVYPRTRSLSVERGRDLSTEPTGTWAMLGIPPNASRAHIALAVAELAPAEQRPWLLDLLALGAHDARD
;
A
#
# COMPACT_ATOMS: atom_id res chain seq x y z
N MET A 1 18.32 16.40 -31.73
CA MET A 1 17.28 15.41 -32.12
C MET A 1 17.76 14.06 -31.61
N SER A 2 17.17 13.33 -30.66
CA SER A 2 15.86 13.27 -30.01
C SER A 2 16.11 12.58 -28.65
N GLN A 3 15.88 13.20 -27.48
CA GLN A 3 14.68 13.11 -26.63
C GLN A 3 13.90 11.78 -26.70
N LEU A 4 14.02 10.99 -25.63
CA LEU A 4 13.08 9.99 -25.06
C LEU A 4 13.54 9.82 -23.59
N LYS A 5 12.92 10.54 -22.66
CA LYS A 5 11.85 10.04 -21.76
C LYS A 5 12.31 8.86 -20.92
N ASP A 6 12.64 9.13 -19.65
CA ASP A 6 12.07 8.35 -18.57
C ASP A 6 11.73 9.29 -17.41
N ASP A 7 10.47 9.71 -17.50
CA ASP A 7 9.72 10.45 -16.51
C ASP A 7 9.56 9.58 -15.25
N HIS A 8 9.93 10.18 -14.12
CA HIS A 8 9.24 10.03 -12.83
C HIS A 8 9.61 8.83 -11.95
N GLN A 9 10.91 8.70 -11.66
CA GLN A 9 11.36 8.19 -10.36
C GLN A 9 11.02 9.24 -9.26
N TRP A 10 9.74 9.33 -8.87
CA TRP A 10 9.37 10.04 -7.64
C TRP A 10 9.64 9.11 -6.46
N VAL A 11 10.93 9.00 -6.11
CA VAL A 11 11.32 8.58 -4.76
C VAL A 11 11.02 9.79 -3.86
N ILE A 12 9.76 9.93 -3.46
CA ILE A 12 9.39 10.78 -2.33
C ILE A 12 9.75 9.98 -1.08
N GLU A 13 11.05 9.94 -0.79
CA GLU A 13 11.65 9.47 0.47
C GLU A 13 11.34 10.47 1.62
N GLU A 14 10.72 11.61 1.31
CA GLU A 14 10.61 12.74 2.20
C GLU A 14 9.13 12.97 2.59
N GLN A 15 8.84 12.84 3.90
CA GLN A 15 7.58 13.20 4.58
C GLN A 15 6.52 12.10 4.74
N ARG A 16 6.85 11.05 5.50
CA ARG A 16 5.94 10.50 6.53
C ARG A 16 6.73 9.73 7.58
N ALA A 17 7.64 10.44 8.26
CA ALA A 17 8.14 10.06 9.57
C ALA A 17 7.04 10.21 10.64
N LEU A 18 5.89 9.58 10.41
CA LEU A 18 4.97 9.27 11.49
C LEU A 18 5.45 7.92 12.04
N ASP A 19 6.46 8.01 12.91
CA ASP A 19 6.82 6.97 13.89
C ASP A 19 5.65 6.75 14.86
N ILE A 20 4.51 6.33 14.31
CA ILE A 20 3.38 5.83 15.09
C ILE A 20 3.67 4.36 15.25
N THR A 21 4.52 4.06 16.23
CA THR A 21 4.72 2.69 16.71
C THR A 21 3.41 2.23 17.30
N SER A 22 2.61 1.51 16.52
CA SER A 22 1.30 1.04 16.97
C SER A 22 1.45 -0.19 17.85
N ALA A 23 0.95 -0.09 19.08
CA ALA A 23 0.81 -1.20 20.04
C ALA A 23 -0.39 -2.12 19.72
N GLU A 24 -1.04 -1.94 18.57
CA GLU A 24 -2.13 -2.83 18.16
C GLU A 24 -1.60 -4.26 17.94
N GLU A 25 -2.21 -5.21 18.64
CA GLU A 25 -2.02 -6.65 18.43
C GLU A 25 -2.88 -7.09 17.25
N PHE A 26 -2.27 -7.20 16.06
CA PHE A 26 -2.90 -7.74 14.86
C PHE A 26 -1.89 -8.20 13.83
N ASP A 27 -2.31 -9.09 12.94
CA ASP A 27 -1.52 -9.48 11.77
C ASP A 27 -1.62 -8.40 10.69
N ARG A 28 -0.52 -7.66 10.54
CA ARG A 28 -0.38 -6.54 9.60
C ARG A 28 -0.42 -6.97 8.13
N ILE A 29 0.15 -8.14 7.82
CA ILE A 29 0.16 -8.68 6.46
C ILE A 29 -1.23 -9.20 6.11
N ALA A 30 -1.87 -9.93 7.02
CA ALA A 30 -3.24 -10.42 6.82
C ALA A 30 -4.23 -9.26 6.65
N PHE A 31 -4.10 -8.21 7.46
CA PHE A 31 -4.90 -6.99 7.33
C PHE A 31 -4.73 -6.33 5.95
N ALA A 32 -3.48 -6.14 5.49
CA ALA A 32 -3.20 -5.58 4.18
C ALA A 32 -3.73 -6.46 3.03
N MET A 33 -3.57 -7.78 3.13
CA MET A 33 -4.11 -8.72 2.14
C MET A 33 -5.63 -8.67 2.08
N ARG A 34 -6.31 -8.56 3.22
CA ARG A 34 -7.77 -8.35 3.28
C ARG A 34 -8.16 -7.02 2.65
N ALA A 35 -7.42 -5.96 2.93
CA ALA A 35 -7.64 -4.64 2.34
C ALA A 35 -7.55 -4.67 0.81
N LEU A 36 -6.52 -5.30 0.27
CA LEU A 36 -6.31 -5.46 -1.17
C LEU A 36 -7.41 -6.29 -1.83
N ARG A 37 -7.94 -7.31 -1.15
CA ARG A 37 -9.08 -8.10 -1.65
C ARG A 37 -10.38 -7.30 -1.78
N LEU A 38 -10.59 -6.34 -0.88
CA LEU A 38 -11.73 -5.42 -0.94
C LEU A 38 -11.52 -4.39 -2.04
N LEU A 39 -10.32 -3.83 -2.12
CA LEU A 39 -9.97 -2.83 -3.12
C LEU A 39 -9.99 -3.37 -4.55
N ARG A 40 -9.51 -4.60 -4.76
CA ARG A 40 -9.30 -5.20 -6.09
C ARG A 40 -8.58 -4.26 -7.06
N PRO A 41 -7.35 -3.82 -6.73
CA PRO A 41 -6.61 -2.93 -7.61
C PRO A 41 -6.38 -3.61 -8.98
N PRO A 42 -6.38 -2.85 -10.08
CA PRO A 42 -6.23 -3.40 -11.44
C PRO A 42 -4.77 -3.77 -11.76
N MET A 43 -4.02 -4.21 -10.76
CA MET A 43 -2.58 -4.49 -10.84
C MET A 43 -2.20 -5.56 -9.83
N THR A 44 -1.09 -6.25 -10.08
CA THR A 44 -0.55 -7.22 -9.12
C THR A 44 0.15 -6.48 -7.99
N VAL A 45 -0.18 -6.83 -6.74
CA VAL A 45 0.44 -6.23 -5.55
C VAL A 45 1.15 -7.30 -4.74
N ALA A 46 2.46 -7.16 -4.56
CA ALA A 46 3.22 -7.98 -3.62
C ALA A 46 3.24 -7.31 -2.25
N VAL A 47 2.94 -8.06 -1.19
CA VAL A 47 2.98 -7.57 0.20
C VAL A 47 4.09 -8.31 0.94
N TYR A 48 4.96 -7.56 1.63
CA TYR A 48 6.10 -8.14 2.32
C TYR A 48 6.44 -7.41 3.62
N PRO A 49 7.02 -8.10 4.62
CA PRO A 49 7.48 -7.45 5.83
C PRO A 49 8.68 -6.55 5.54
N ARG A 50 8.73 -5.38 6.19
CA ARG A 50 9.84 -4.41 6.12
C ARG A 50 10.31 -4.06 7.54
N THR A 51 11.48 -3.43 7.68
CA THR A 51 12.10 -3.22 8.99
C THR A 51 11.83 -1.86 9.63
N ARG A 52 11.56 -0.80 8.84
CA ARG A 52 11.54 0.59 9.36
C ARG A 52 10.31 1.39 9.00
N SER A 53 10.05 1.56 7.70
CA SER A 53 8.94 2.38 7.24
C SER A 53 8.04 1.63 6.27
N LEU A 54 6.79 2.07 6.22
CA LEU A 54 5.83 1.69 5.21
C LEU A 54 6.34 2.18 3.84
N SER A 55 6.29 1.33 2.82
CA SER A 55 6.73 1.67 1.45
C SER A 55 5.70 1.22 0.45
N VAL A 56 5.43 2.06 -0.55
CA VAL A 56 4.61 1.72 -1.72
C VAL A 56 5.43 2.02 -2.97
N GLU A 57 5.84 0.97 -3.67
CA GLU A 57 6.58 1.06 -4.92
C GLU A 57 5.67 0.60 -6.06
N ARG A 58 5.77 1.25 -7.23
CA ARG A 58 4.97 0.90 -8.42
C ARG A 58 5.87 0.87 -9.63
N GLY A 59 5.53 -0.04 -10.53
CA GLY A 59 6.18 -0.13 -11.82
C GLY A 59 5.22 -0.52 -12.93
N ARG A 60 5.72 -0.37 -14.15
CA ARG A 60 5.13 -0.97 -15.34
C ARG A 60 6.00 -2.17 -15.71
N ASP A 61 5.36 -3.28 -16.01
CA ASP A 61 6.01 -4.39 -16.66
C ASP A 61 6.29 -3.98 -18.11
N LEU A 62 7.57 -3.84 -18.43
CA LEU A 62 8.05 -3.50 -19.78
C LEU A 62 8.34 -4.76 -20.61
N SER A 63 8.23 -5.96 -20.00
CA SER A 63 8.68 -7.22 -20.60
C SER A 63 7.57 -8.01 -21.30
N THR A 64 6.29 -7.72 -21.03
CA THR A 64 5.19 -8.58 -21.50
C THR A 64 3.99 -7.74 -21.95
N GLU A 65 3.57 -7.89 -23.21
CA GLU A 65 2.26 -7.42 -23.67
C GLU A 65 1.15 -8.35 -23.16
N PRO A 66 0.00 -7.82 -22.70
CA PRO A 66 -0.28 -6.40 -22.48
C PRO A 66 0.42 -5.91 -21.21
N THR A 67 1.09 -4.76 -21.30
CA THR A 67 1.88 -4.13 -20.21
C THR A 67 1.13 -4.14 -18.88
N GLY A 68 1.50 -5.08 -18.00
CA GLY A 68 0.93 -5.18 -16.67
C GLY A 68 1.47 -4.07 -15.77
N THR A 69 0.65 -3.48 -14.92
CA THR A 69 1.15 -2.67 -13.81
C THR A 69 1.38 -3.57 -12.61
N TRP A 70 2.37 -3.23 -11.79
CA TRP A 70 2.63 -3.91 -10.53
C TRP A 70 2.91 -2.91 -9.42
N ALA A 71 2.69 -3.35 -8.18
CA ALA A 71 3.07 -2.61 -6.99
C ALA A 71 3.66 -3.53 -5.92
N MET A 72 4.47 -2.95 -5.03
CA MET A 72 5.03 -3.59 -3.86
C MET A 72 4.66 -2.77 -2.62
N LEU A 73 4.14 -3.44 -1.59
CA LEU A 73 3.76 -2.85 -0.31
C LEU A 73 4.62 -3.46 0.81
N GLY A 74 5.56 -2.68 1.30
CA GLY A 74 6.42 -3.04 2.43
C GLY A 74 5.81 -2.58 3.75
N ILE A 75 5.58 -3.50 4.69
CA ILE A 75 4.89 -3.20 5.94
C ILE A 75 5.81 -3.42 7.15
N PRO A 76 6.13 -2.37 7.94
CA PRO A 76 6.94 -2.52 9.14
C PRO A 76 6.13 -3.12 10.30
N PRO A 77 6.80 -3.78 11.27
CA PRO A 77 6.16 -4.48 12.38
C PRO A 77 5.38 -3.56 13.31
N ASN A 78 5.57 -2.25 13.22
CA ASN A 78 4.94 -1.25 14.07
C ASN A 78 3.87 -0.43 13.33
N ALA A 79 3.56 -0.74 12.06
CA ALA A 79 2.54 -0.02 11.30
C ALA A 79 1.15 -0.16 11.95
N SER A 80 0.42 0.94 12.09
CA SER A 80 -0.98 0.93 12.51
C SER A 80 -1.90 0.48 11.38
N ARG A 81 -3.12 0.02 11.71
CA ARG A 81 -4.14 -0.31 10.72
C ARG A 81 -4.47 0.89 9.82
N ALA A 82 -4.56 2.08 10.40
CA ALA A 82 -4.82 3.31 9.65
C ALA A 82 -3.69 3.63 8.66
N HIS A 83 -2.42 3.43 9.08
CA HIS A 83 -1.29 3.69 8.20
C HIS A 83 -1.27 2.71 7.02
N ILE A 84 -1.54 1.43 7.28
CA ILE A 84 -1.66 0.39 6.23
C ILE A 84 -2.84 0.70 5.30
N ALA A 85 -4.02 1.08 5.83
CA ALA A 85 -5.19 1.40 5.02
C ALA A 85 -4.92 2.57 4.06
N LEU A 86 -4.22 3.61 4.53
CA LEU A 86 -3.79 4.73 3.69
C LEU A 86 -2.83 4.29 2.58
N ALA A 87 -1.85 3.44 2.89
CA ALA A 87 -0.91 2.91 1.89
C ALA A 87 -1.63 2.13 0.79
N VAL A 88 -2.57 1.28 1.20
CA VAL A 88 -3.40 0.50 0.27
C VAL A 88 -4.29 1.44 -0.56
N ALA A 89 -4.75 2.56 0.02
CA ALA A 89 -5.57 3.56 -0.69
C ALA A 89 -4.84 4.28 -1.79
N GLU A 90 -3.53 4.44 -1.66
CA GLU A 90 -2.72 5.01 -2.72
C GLU A 90 -2.70 4.10 -3.96
N LEU A 91 -2.85 2.78 -3.80
CA LEU A 91 -2.89 1.80 -4.90
C LEU A 91 -4.21 1.83 -5.69
N ALA A 92 -5.22 2.53 -5.16
CA ALA A 92 -6.52 2.67 -5.79
C ALA A 92 -6.52 3.77 -6.87
N PRO A 93 -7.31 3.63 -7.94
CA PRO A 93 -7.74 4.77 -8.75
C PRO A 93 -8.39 5.84 -7.85
N ALA A 94 -8.21 7.13 -8.19
CA ALA A 94 -8.66 8.25 -7.35
C ALA A 94 -10.17 8.21 -7.01
N GLU A 95 -10.97 7.61 -7.90
CA GLU A 95 -12.42 7.44 -7.78
C GLU A 95 -12.83 6.46 -6.68
N GLN A 96 -11.93 5.59 -6.23
CA GLN A 96 -12.25 4.57 -5.24
C GLN A 96 -11.97 5.00 -3.80
N ARG A 97 -11.29 6.12 -3.54
CA ARG A 97 -10.86 6.53 -2.18
C ARG A 97 -11.91 6.53 -1.03
N PRO A 98 -13.24 6.65 -1.24
CA PRO A 98 -14.22 6.58 -0.15
C PRO A 98 -14.22 5.30 0.71
N TRP A 99 -13.66 4.18 0.23
CA TRP A 99 -13.62 2.91 0.97
C TRP A 99 -12.75 2.92 2.23
N LEU A 100 -11.93 3.97 2.44
CA LEU A 100 -11.02 4.05 3.58
C LEU A 100 -11.76 3.90 4.92
N LEU A 101 -13.01 4.39 5.01
CA LEU A 101 -13.85 4.28 6.21
C LEU A 101 -14.22 2.84 6.52
N ASP A 102 -14.62 2.06 5.52
CA ASP A 102 -14.95 0.64 5.69
C ASP A 102 -13.72 -0.15 6.16
N LEU A 103 -12.55 0.21 5.62
CA LEU A 103 -11.29 -0.45 5.93
C LEU A 103 -10.81 -0.13 7.36
N LEU A 104 -11.02 1.10 7.82
CA LEU A 104 -10.78 1.49 9.21
C LEU A 104 -11.78 0.82 10.16
N ALA A 105 -13.05 0.70 9.76
CA ALA A 105 -14.09 0.05 10.55
C ALA A 105 -13.88 -1.47 10.70
N LEU A 106 -13.38 -2.14 9.66
CA LEU A 106 -12.97 -3.54 9.70
C LEU A 106 -11.84 -3.78 10.71
N GLY A 107 -10.92 -2.82 10.83
CA GLY A 107 -9.84 -2.87 11.79
C GLY A 107 -10.25 -2.74 13.25
N ALA A 108 -11.37 -2.05 13.51
CA ALA A 108 -11.89 -1.85 14.87
C ALA A 108 -12.56 -3.10 15.46
N HIS A 109 -12.94 -4.08 14.62
CA HIS A 109 -13.66 -5.28 15.06
C HIS A 109 -12.75 -6.39 15.61
N ASP A 110 -11.45 -6.38 15.29
CA ASP A 110 -10.48 -7.39 15.73
C ASP A 110 -9.85 -7.07 17.12
N ALA A 111 -10.37 -6.07 17.86
CA ALA A 111 -9.86 -5.65 19.18
C ALA A 111 -10.70 -6.16 20.37
N ARG A 112 -11.53 -7.17 20.14
CA ARG A 112 -12.36 -7.81 21.17
C ARG A 112 -12.38 -9.32 20.95
N ASP A 113 -11.36 -9.99 21.46
CA ASP A 113 -11.39 -11.41 21.84
C ASP A 113 -10.46 -11.61 23.05
#